data_AF-A0A374AGF8-F1
#
_entry.id   AF-A0A374AGF8-F1
#
_cell.length_a   1.000
_cell.length_b   1.000
_cell.length_c   1.000
_cell.angle_alpha   90.00
_cell.angle_beta   90.00
_cell.angle_gamma   90.00
#
_symmetry.space_group_name_H-M   'P 1'
#
loop_
_entity.id
_entity.type
_entity.pdbx_description
1 polymer ?
#
loop_
_entity_poly.entity_id
_entity_poly.type
_entity_poly.pdbx_seq_one_letter_code
_entity_poly.pdbx_strand_id
1 'polypeptide(L)'
;MNTDDLKAQGLTQEQIDFVMAEHGKVVNPLKSDRDSFETQLKNAKTTLKSFEGVDVTELRTQITNLTNDLQKKDEDHSREIQDMKFNSAIKDAILKAGGKNEKAVMAILDIDSLKESKNQDHDIEDALKKAKEENDYLFQPEKEIPKFVSSTPGATGENDDLKSKANDALRSVFGKE
;
A
#
# COMPACT_ATOMS: atom_id res chain seq x y z
N MET A 1 65.71 36.89 10.72
CA MET A 1 66.87 37.31 11.51
C MET A 1 67.96 36.30 11.27
N ASN A 2 69.11 36.74 10.75
CA ASN A 2 70.18 35.85 10.29
C ASN A 2 71.45 36.10 11.11
N THR A 3 72.23 35.06 11.33
CA THR A 3 73.49 35.12 12.09
C THR A 3 74.51 36.06 11.45
N ASP A 4 74.53 36.14 10.12
CA ASP A 4 75.48 36.96 9.37
C ASP A 4 75.22 38.47 9.55
N ASP A 5 73.94 38.86 9.62
CA ASP A 5 73.52 40.24 9.87
C ASP A 5 73.90 40.69 11.29
N LEU A 6 73.84 39.78 12.27
CA LEU A 6 74.19 40.05 13.67
C LEU A 6 75.71 40.10 13.90
N LYS A 7 76.48 39.28 13.17
CA LYS A 7 77.94 39.36 13.13
C LYS A 7 78.41 40.69 12.52
N ALA A 8 77.77 41.13 11.44
CA ALA A 8 78.08 42.41 10.79
C ALA A 8 77.80 43.62 11.70
N GLN A 9 76.88 43.49 12.66
CA GLN A 9 76.60 44.52 13.68
C GLN A 9 77.58 44.49 14.87
N GLY A 10 78.57 43.60 14.86
CA GLY A 10 79.62 43.56 15.88
C GLY A 10 79.27 42.81 17.17
N LEU A 11 78.20 42.00 17.16
CA LEU A 11 77.88 41.13 18.31
C LEU A 11 78.86 39.96 18.43
N THR A 12 79.14 39.54 19.67
CA THR A 12 79.94 38.34 19.91
C THR A 12 79.14 37.07 19.62
N GLN A 13 79.83 35.95 19.37
CA GLN A 13 79.17 34.67 19.04
C GLN A 13 78.18 34.23 20.14
N GLU A 14 78.52 34.42 21.41
CA GLU A 14 77.65 34.10 22.55
C GLU A 14 76.37 34.96 22.60
N GLN A 15 76.48 36.25 22.26
CA GLN A 15 75.33 37.15 22.18
C GLN A 15 74.42 36.78 21.01
N ILE A 16 75.00 36.39 19.87
CA ILE A 16 74.26 35.92 18.69
C ILE A 16 73.50 34.64 19.02
N ASP A 17 74.15 33.68 19.68
CA ASP A 17 73.54 32.39 20.05
C ASP A 17 72.37 32.60 21.02
N PHE A 18 72.53 33.49 22.01
CA PHE A 18 71.45 33.85 22.95
C PHE A 18 70.25 34.47 22.23
N VAL A 19 70.49 35.46 21.36
CA VAL A 19 69.42 36.17 20.66
C VAL A 19 68.71 35.26 19.66
N MET A 20 69.44 34.41 18.94
CA MET A 20 68.84 33.42 18.03
C MET A 20 68.03 32.36 18.79
N ALA A 21 68.46 31.97 19.99
CA ALA A 21 67.70 31.06 20.85
C ALA A 21 66.38 31.69 21.33
N GLU A 22 66.39 32.93 21.83
CA GLU A 22 65.18 33.65 22.24
C GLU A 22 64.23 33.93 21.06
N HIS A 23 64.79 34.36 19.92
CA HIS A 23 64.00 34.56 18.71
C HIS A 23 63.38 33.23 18.21
N GLY A 24 64.11 32.11 18.30
CA GLY A 24 63.60 30.78 17.99
C GLY A 24 62.44 30.36 18.90
N LYS A 25 62.49 30.68 20.20
CA LYS A 25 61.39 30.41 21.14
C LYS A 25 60.09 31.12 20.76
N VAL A 26 60.17 32.28 20.13
CA VAL A 26 58.98 33.05 19.70
C VAL A 26 58.54 32.63 18.30
N VAL A 27 59.48 32.50 17.36
CA VAL A 27 59.16 32.27 15.94
C VAL A 27 58.78 30.83 15.64
N ASN A 28 59.34 29.83 16.34
CA ASN A 28 59.00 28.43 16.07
C ASN A 28 57.54 28.11 16.43
N PRO A 29 56.99 28.52 17.60
CA PRO A 29 55.57 28.37 17.88
C PRO A 29 54.69 29.13 16.88
N LEU A 30 55.04 30.39 16.55
CA LEU A 30 54.29 31.18 15.56
C LEU A 30 54.24 30.51 14.18
N LYS A 31 55.34 29.90 13.73
CA LYS A 31 55.37 29.12 12.48
C LYS A 31 54.50 27.88 12.58
N SER A 32 54.58 27.14 13.70
CA SER A 32 53.74 25.97 13.95
C SER A 32 52.25 26.33 13.94
N ASP A 33 51.88 27.44 14.59
CA ASP A 33 50.51 27.94 14.63
C ASP A 33 50.05 28.38 13.23
N ARG A 34 50.91 29.07 12.48
CA ARG A 34 50.63 29.45 11.08
C ARG A 34 50.39 28.22 10.22
N ASP A 35 51.27 27.22 10.28
CA ASP A 35 51.15 25.99 9.49
C ASP A 35 49.88 25.21 9.87
N SER A 36 49.53 25.20 11.16
CA SER A 36 48.28 24.63 11.66
C SER A 36 47.06 25.37 11.11
N PHE A 37 47.03 26.69 11.18
CA PHE A 37 45.94 27.50 10.63
C PHE A 37 45.82 27.37 9.11
N GLU A 38 46.94 27.33 8.38
CA GLU A 38 46.95 27.13 6.94
C GLU A 38 46.33 25.77 6.57
N THR A 39 46.67 24.72 7.32
CA THR A 39 46.08 23.39 7.15
C THR A 39 44.58 23.40 7.45
N GLN A 40 44.16 24.02 8.56
CA GLN A 40 42.74 24.12 8.92
C GLN A 40 41.94 24.90 7.87
N LEU A 41 42.49 25.99 7.34
CA LEU A 41 41.86 26.81 6.32
C LEU A 41 41.73 26.04 5.00
N LYS A 42 42.77 25.30 4.59
CA LYS A 42 42.71 24.42 3.42
C LYS A 42 41.65 23.33 3.59
N ASN A 43 41.58 22.71 4.76
CA ASN A 43 40.56 21.70 5.06
C ASN A 43 39.16 22.31 5.03
N ALA A 44 38.95 23.44 5.68
CA ALA A 44 37.67 24.16 5.68
C ALA A 44 37.22 24.55 4.26
N LYS A 45 38.14 25.03 3.41
CA LYS A 45 37.85 25.32 2.00
C LYS A 45 37.47 24.08 1.21
N THR A 46 38.15 22.95 1.44
CA THR A 46 37.83 21.68 0.79
C THR A 46 36.45 21.19 1.19
N THR A 47 36.13 21.25 2.49
CA THR A 47 34.82 20.91 3.03
C THR A 47 33.74 21.83 2.46
N LEU A 48 33.95 23.14 2.43
CA LEU A 48 32.98 24.08 1.87
C LEU A 48 32.71 23.80 0.39
N LYS A 49 33.75 23.51 -0.40
CA LYS A 49 33.60 23.08 -1.80
C LYS A 49 32.79 21.79 -1.96
N SER A 50 32.87 20.85 -1.01
CA SER A 50 32.05 19.64 -1.05
C SER A 50 30.55 19.90 -0.81
N PHE A 51 30.22 21.06 -0.24
CA PHE A 51 28.84 21.54 -0.07
C PHE A 51 28.41 22.55 -1.15
N GLU A 52 29.33 23.10 -1.95
CA GLU A 52 28.98 23.94 -3.09
C GLU A 52 28.21 23.10 -4.12
N GLY A 53 26.98 23.52 -4.42
CA GLY A 53 26.05 22.77 -5.28
C GLY A 53 25.04 21.91 -4.53
N VAL A 54 25.14 21.80 -3.20
CA VAL A 54 24.08 21.23 -2.37
C VAL A 54 23.05 22.32 -2.06
N ASP A 55 21.89 22.27 -2.73
CA ASP A 55 20.77 23.13 -2.40
C ASP A 55 20.06 22.58 -1.15
N VAL A 56 20.47 23.08 0.02
CA VAL A 56 19.89 22.70 1.32
C VAL A 56 18.40 23.07 1.39
N THR A 57 17.98 24.12 0.69
CA THR A 57 16.58 24.53 0.60
C THR A 57 15.76 23.53 -0.20
N GLU A 58 16.25 23.11 -1.37
CA GLU A 58 15.62 22.08 -2.20
C GLU A 58 15.53 20.75 -1.45
N LEU A 59 16.60 20.31 -0.80
CA LEU A 59 16.60 19.08 0.01
C LEU A 59 15.56 19.14 1.13
N ARG A 60 15.44 20.28 1.82
CA ARG A 60 14.39 20.45 2.85
C ARG A 60 13.00 20.36 2.25
N THR A 61 12.76 21.00 1.12
CA THR A 61 11.47 20.92 0.41
C THR A 61 11.15 19.49 -0.01
N GLN A 62 12.11 18.76 -0.57
CA GLN A 62 11.95 17.35 -0.94
C GLN A 62 11.62 16.49 0.28
N ILE A 63 12.34 16.67 1.40
CA ILE A 63 12.06 15.95 2.66
C ILE A 63 10.64 16.22 3.15
N THR A 64 10.18 17.47 3.14
CA THR A 64 8.81 17.81 3.53
C THR A 64 7.77 17.17 2.60
N ASN A 65 7.99 17.22 1.29
CA ASN A 65 7.09 16.59 0.31
C ASN A 65 7.03 15.08 0.51
N LEU A 66 8.18 14.40 0.60
CA LEU A 66 8.28 12.96 0.86
C LEU A 66 7.61 12.57 2.18
N THR A 67 7.76 13.38 3.22
CA THR A 67 7.11 13.13 4.51
C THR A 67 5.59 13.22 4.41
N ASN A 68 5.07 14.25 3.74
CA ASN A 68 3.64 14.41 3.50
C ASN A 68 3.07 13.29 2.62
N ASP A 69 3.81 12.91 1.57
CA ASP A 69 3.41 11.82 0.67
C ASP A 69 3.36 10.47 1.40
N LEU A 70 4.32 10.20 2.30
CA LEU A 70 4.32 9.01 3.14
C LEU A 70 3.13 9.00 4.10
N GLN A 71 2.87 10.10 4.81
CA GLN A 71 1.71 10.20 5.71
C GLN A 71 0.39 9.98 4.97
N LYS A 72 0.23 10.63 3.81
CA LYS A 72 -0.96 10.45 2.97
C LYS A 72 -1.10 9.00 2.51
N LYS A 73 -0.01 8.38 2.08
CA LYS A 73 0.00 6.99 1.62
C LYS A 73 -0.33 6.01 2.74
N ASP A 74 0.16 6.26 3.96
CA ASP A 74 -0.17 5.45 5.13
C ASP A 74 -1.65 5.58 5.50
N GLU A 75 -2.22 6.78 5.46
CA GLU A 75 -3.65 6.99 5.67
C GLU A 75 -4.50 6.29 4.60
N ASP A 76 -4.13 6.45 3.33
CA ASP A 76 -4.86 5.85 2.20
C ASP A 76 -4.79 4.31 2.26
N HIS A 77 -3.64 3.72 2.58
CA HIS A 77 -3.52 2.27 2.76
C HIS A 77 -4.29 1.77 3.98
N SER A 78 -4.27 2.51 5.09
CA SER A 78 -5.06 2.17 6.26
C SER A 78 -6.55 2.15 5.94
N ARG A 79 -7.04 3.19 5.23
CA ARG A 79 -8.42 3.25 4.72
C ARG A 79 -8.73 2.10 3.77
N GLU A 80 -7.86 1.83 2.81
CA GLU A 80 -8.04 0.73 1.84
C GLU A 80 -8.14 -0.63 2.54
N ILE A 81 -7.27 -0.90 3.51
CA ILE A 81 -7.30 -2.15 4.28
C ILE A 81 -8.59 -2.26 5.10
N GLN A 82 -9.03 -1.18 5.74
CA GLN A 82 -10.29 -1.16 6.48
C GLN A 82 -11.48 -1.39 5.56
N ASP A 83 -11.52 -0.72 4.42
CA ASP A 83 -12.56 -0.87 3.40
C ASP A 83 -12.58 -2.29 2.83
N MET A 84 -11.42 -2.89 2.55
CA MET A 84 -11.33 -4.27 2.07
C MET A 84 -11.87 -5.26 3.12
N LYS A 85 -11.46 -5.12 4.38
CA LYS A 85 -11.95 -5.98 5.48
C LYS A 85 -13.46 -5.85 5.65
N PHE A 86 -13.96 -4.63 5.68
CA PHE A 86 -15.37 -4.34 5.82
C PHE A 86 -16.19 -4.88 4.64
N ASN A 87 -15.74 -4.64 3.40
CA ASN A 87 -16.38 -5.16 2.20
C ASN A 87 -16.42 -6.70 2.19
N SER A 88 -15.35 -7.36 2.65
CA SER A 88 -15.34 -8.82 2.81
C SER A 88 -16.36 -9.29 3.84
N ALA A 89 -16.39 -8.66 5.01
CA ALA A 89 -17.32 -9.00 6.08
C ALA A 89 -18.79 -8.86 5.63
N ILE A 90 -19.14 -7.77 4.94
CA ILE A 90 -20.49 -7.59 4.38
C ILE A 90 -20.81 -8.65 3.34
N LYS A 91 -19.90 -8.96 2.41
CA LYS A 91 -20.14 -10.00 1.41
C LYS A 91 -20.41 -11.36 2.07
N ASP A 92 -19.60 -11.72 3.05
CA ASP A 92 -19.78 -12.96 3.80
C ASP A 92 -21.13 -12.98 4.55
N ALA A 93 -21.53 -11.85 5.13
CA ALA A 93 -22.82 -11.70 5.80
C ALA A 93 -24.00 -11.79 4.82
N ILE A 94 -23.90 -11.17 3.63
CA ILE A 94 -24.92 -11.26 2.57
C ILE A 94 -25.06 -12.71 2.10
N LEU A 95 -23.96 -13.43 1.90
CA LEU A 95 -23.97 -14.83 1.50
C LEU A 95 -24.63 -15.70 2.57
N LYS A 96 -24.30 -15.50 3.85
CA LYS A 96 -24.95 -16.18 4.98
C LYS A 96 -26.45 -15.88 5.07
N ALA A 97 -26.85 -14.65 4.76
CA ALA A 97 -28.26 -14.24 4.71
C ALA A 97 -29.01 -14.76 3.46
N GLY A 98 -28.32 -15.43 2.54
CA GLY A 98 -28.91 -15.99 1.32
C GLY A 98 -29.13 -14.95 0.21
N GLY A 99 -28.36 -13.86 0.17
CA GLY A 99 -28.46 -12.86 -0.88
C GLY A 99 -28.22 -13.46 -2.28
N LYS A 100 -29.16 -13.27 -3.21
CA LYS A 100 -29.05 -13.76 -4.60
C LYS A 100 -28.01 -12.98 -5.41
N ASN A 101 -27.78 -11.71 -5.08
CA ASN A 101 -26.78 -10.87 -5.73
C ASN A 101 -26.17 -9.90 -4.70
N GLU A 102 -24.91 -10.15 -4.34
CA GLU A 102 -24.15 -9.35 -3.37
C GLU A 102 -24.17 -7.86 -3.70
N LYS A 103 -24.01 -7.49 -4.97
CA LYS A 103 -23.94 -6.09 -5.39
C LYS A 103 -25.29 -5.38 -5.24
N ALA A 104 -26.39 -6.09 -5.51
CA ALA A 104 -27.73 -5.53 -5.37
C ALA A 104 -28.12 -5.37 -3.89
N VAL A 105 -27.76 -6.35 -3.05
CA VAL A 105 -28.00 -6.28 -1.60
C VAL A 105 -27.10 -5.22 -0.95
N MET A 106 -25.85 -5.10 -1.38
CA MET A 106 -24.94 -4.06 -0.87
C MET A 106 -25.40 -2.64 -1.23
N ALA A 107 -26.03 -2.44 -2.39
CA ALA A 107 -26.50 -1.13 -2.85
C ALA A 107 -27.69 -0.57 -2.05
N ILE A 108 -28.43 -1.43 -1.34
CA ILE A 108 -29.55 -1.01 -0.48
C ILE A 108 -29.14 -0.84 0.99
N LEU A 109 -27.92 -1.25 1.35
CA LEU A 109 -27.38 -1.11 2.71
C LEU A 109 -26.72 0.27 2.87
N ASP A 110 -26.89 0.87 4.06
CA ASP A 110 -26.20 2.10 4.44
C ASP A 110 -24.76 1.78 4.87
N ILE A 111 -23.88 1.68 3.88
CA ILE A 111 -22.49 1.30 4.06
C ILE A 111 -21.73 2.28 4.96
N ASP A 112 -22.02 3.58 4.86
CA ASP A 112 -21.33 4.61 5.64
C ASP A 112 -21.72 4.52 7.12
N SER A 113 -23.02 4.37 7.42
CA SER A 113 -23.48 4.15 8.80
C SER A 113 -22.98 2.83 9.38
N LEU A 114 -22.87 1.78 8.58
CA LEU A 114 -22.37 0.47 9.02
C LEU A 114 -20.85 0.48 9.28
N LYS A 115 -20.07 1.27 8.53
CA LYS A 115 -18.63 1.46 8.78
C LYS A 115 -18.36 2.20 10.08
N GLU A 116 -19.19 3.20 10.40
CA GLU A 116 -19.05 4.00 11.63
C GLU A 116 -19.57 3.29 12.89
N SER A 117 -20.24 2.14 12.75
CA SER A 117 -20.75 1.39 13.89
C SER A 117 -19.64 0.83 14.78
N LYS A 118 -19.90 0.87 16.09
CA LYS A 118 -19.06 0.21 17.10
C LYS A 118 -19.26 -1.32 17.14
N ASN A 119 -20.37 -1.82 16.62
CA ASN A 119 -20.69 -3.25 16.59
C ASN A 119 -21.09 -3.68 15.17
N GLN A 120 -20.09 -3.61 14.27
CA GLN A 120 -20.30 -3.79 12.84
C GLN A 120 -21.00 -5.11 12.50
N ASP A 121 -20.61 -6.23 13.12
CA ASP A 121 -21.22 -7.54 12.82
C ASP A 121 -22.73 -7.57 13.10
N HIS A 122 -23.15 -7.07 14.27
CA HIS A 122 -24.55 -7.06 14.66
C HIS A 122 -25.38 -6.10 13.80
N ASP A 123 -24.85 -4.91 13.54
CA ASP A 123 -25.57 -3.91 12.76
C ASP A 123 -25.67 -4.29 11.28
N ILE A 124 -24.67 -5.01 10.74
CA ILE A 124 -24.75 -5.61 9.41
C ILE A 124 -25.85 -6.67 9.37
N GLU A 125 -25.93 -7.56 10.37
CA GLU A 125 -27.00 -8.57 10.45
C GLU A 125 -28.39 -7.94 10.51
N ASP A 126 -28.57 -6.91 11.32
CA ASP A 126 -29.86 -6.24 11.46
C ASP A 126 -30.25 -5.45 10.20
N ALA A 127 -29.28 -4.80 9.56
CA ALA A 127 -29.49 -4.15 8.27
C ALA A 127 -29.85 -5.18 7.18
N LEU A 128 -29.24 -6.38 7.20
CA LEU A 128 -29.57 -7.47 6.28
C LEU A 128 -30.97 -8.06 6.54
N LYS A 129 -31.39 -8.20 7.80
CA LYS A 129 -32.76 -8.63 8.14
C LYS A 129 -33.79 -7.63 7.61
N LYS A 130 -33.58 -6.33 7.86
CA LYS A 130 -34.47 -5.28 7.35
C LYS A 130 -34.48 -5.25 5.82
N ALA A 131 -33.32 -5.38 5.19
CA ALA A 131 -33.22 -5.48 3.74
C ALA A 131 -33.98 -6.70 3.17
N LYS A 132 -33.98 -7.83 3.89
CA LYS A 132 -34.74 -9.04 3.53
C LYS A 132 -36.25 -8.83 3.68
N GLU A 133 -36.70 -8.12 4.72
CA GLU A 133 -38.14 -7.80 4.90
C GLU A 133 -38.66 -6.86 3.81
N GLU A 134 -37.89 -5.84 3.45
CA GLU A 134 -38.30 -4.84 2.44
C GLU A 134 -38.09 -5.32 1.01
N ASN A 135 -37.07 -6.17 0.77
CA ASN A 135 -36.62 -6.59 -0.56
C ASN A 135 -36.42 -8.11 -0.65
N ASP A 136 -37.40 -8.90 -0.19
CA ASP A 136 -37.34 -10.38 -0.15
C ASP A 136 -36.95 -11.02 -1.49
N TYR A 137 -37.32 -10.39 -2.61
CA TYR A 137 -36.95 -10.87 -3.95
C TYR A 137 -35.43 -10.94 -4.18
N LEU A 138 -34.62 -10.16 -3.45
CA LEU A 138 -33.15 -10.18 -3.50
C LEU A 138 -32.54 -11.32 -2.69
N PHE A 139 -33.30 -12.02 -1.85
CA PHE A 139 -32.83 -13.09 -0.97
C PHE A 139 -33.42 -14.43 -1.35
N GLN A 140 -32.70 -15.50 -1.04
CA GLN A 140 -33.19 -16.86 -1.22
C GLN A 140 -34.26 -17.15 -0.16
N PRO A 141 -35.38 -17.79 -0.55
CA PRO A 141 -36.40 -18.17 0.40
C PRO A 141 -35.84 -19.23 1.36
N GLU A 142 -36.11 -19.05 2.65
CA GLU A 142 -35.61 -19.89 3.75
C GLU A 142 -36.14 -21.33 3.71
N LYS A 143 -37.19 -21.55 2.91
CA LYS A 143 -37.78 -22.86 2.66
C LYS A 143 -37.64 -23.17 1.17
N GLU A 144 -36.96 -24.26 0.84
CA GLU A 144 -37.04 -24.81 -0.51
C GLU A 144 -38.52 -25.13 -0.78
N ILE A 145 -39.16 -24.32 -1.62
CA ILE A 145 -40.51 -24.62 -2.09
C ILE A 145 -40.36 -25.95 -2.84
N PRO A 146 -41.00 -27.05 -2.38
CA PRO A 146 -40.88 -28.32 -3.05
C PRO A 146 -41.31 -28.11 -4.50
N LYS A 147 -40.36 -28.29 -5.42
CA LYS A 147 -40.67 -28.25 -6.85
C LYS A 147 -41.51 -29.48 -7.13
N PHE A 148 -42.83 -29.31 -7.17
CA PHE A 148 -43.74 -30.32 -7.70
C PHE A 148 -43.55 -30.38 -9.22
N VAL A 149 -42.44 -30.94 -9.67
CA VAL A 149 -42.36 -31.44 -11.03
C VAL A 149 -43.13 -32.75 -11.01
N SER A 150 -44.42 -32.70 -11.39
CA SER A 150 -45.02 -33.91 -11.90
C SER A 150 -44.24 -34.21 -13.18
N SER A 151 -43.57 -35.36 -13.22
CA SER A 151 -43.06 -35.87 -14.48
C SER A 151 -44.29 -36.05 -15.36
N THR A 152 -44.53 -35.14 -16.32
CA THR A 152 -45.40 -35.44 -17.45
C THR A 152 -44.85 -36.72 -18.04
N PRO A 153 -45.59 -37.84 -18.04
CA PRO A 153 -45.11 -39.05 -18.67
C PRO A 153 -44.90 -38.73 -20.14
N GLY A 154 -43.63 -38.51 -20.52
CA GLY A 154 -43.23 -38.62 -21.92
C GLY A 154 -43.64 -40.00 -22.38
N ALA A 155 -44.19 -40.10 -23.59
CA ALA A 155 -44.78 -41.32 -24.12
C ALA A 155 -43.94 -42.56 -23.78
N THR A 156 -44.35 -43.29 -22.75
CA THR A 156 -43.85 -44.62 -22.46
C THR A 156 -44.20 -45.46 -23.69
N GLY A 157 -43.23 -46.24 -24.18
CA GLY A 157 -43.29 -46.99 -25.46
C GLY A 157 -44.42 -48.01 -25.62
N GLU A 158 -45.44 -47.98 -24.77
CA GLU A 158 -46.67 -48.78 -24.89
C GLU A 158 -47.57 -48.29 -26.03
N ASN A 159 -47.49 -46.99 -26.37
CA ASN A 159 -48.23 -46.42 -27.50
C ASN A 159 -47.62 -46.76 -28.87
N ASP A 160 -46.32 -47.08 -28.92
CA ASP A 160 -45.68 -47.56 -30.15
C ASP A 160 -46.09 -49.01 -30.45
N ASP A 161 -46.28 -49.82 -29.42
CA ASP A 161 -46.70 -51.21 -29.55
C ASP A 161 -48.14 -51.33 -30.08
N LEU A 162 -49.06 -50.47 -29.63
CA LEU A 162 -50.45 -50.42 -30.13
C LEU A 162 -50.54 -49.90 -31.56
N LYS A 163 -49.76 -48.87 -31.91
CA LYS A 163 -49.71 -48.33 -33.29
C LYS A 163 -49.04 -49.30 -34.26
N SER A 164 -48.01 -50.01 -33.80
CA SER A 164 -47.33 -51.07 -34.56
C SER A 164 -48.27 -52.25 -34.81
N LYS A 165 -48.97 -52.74 -33.77
CA LYS A 165 -50.00 -53.80 -33.91
C LYS A 165 -51.14 -53.42 -34.85
N ALA A 166 -51.60 -52.17 -34.79
CA ALA A 166 -52.65 -51.69 -35.68
C ALA A 166 -52.18 -51.64 -37.15
N ASN A 167 -50.95 -51.21 -37.39
CA ASN A 167 -50.36 -51.19 -38.74
C ASN A 167 -50.10 -52.59 -39.30
N ASP A 168 -49.66 -53.54 -38.47
CA ASP A 168 -49.47 -54.94 -38.87
C ASP A 168 -50.82 -55.64 -39.17
N ALA A 169 -51.86 -55.36 -38.39
CA ALA A 169 -53.21 -55.86 -38.66
C ALA A 169 -53.79 -55.30 -39.97
N LEU A 170 -53.57 -54.02 -40.27
CA LEU A 170 -53.99 -53.42 -41.55
C LEU A 170 -53.22 -54.02 -42.74
N ARG A 171 -51.91 -54.26 -42.61
CA ARG A 171 -51.12 -54.94 -43.65
C ARG A 171 -51.55 -56.39 -43.88
N SER A 172 -51.94 -57.11 -42.84
CA SER A 172 -52.45 -58.48 -42.96
C SER A 172 -53.81 -58.55 -43.66
N VAL A 173 -54.68 -57.55 -43.46
CA VAL A 173 -56.03 -57.50 -44.05
C VAL A 173 -56.03 -56.96 -45.49
N PHE A 174 -55.13 -56.03 -45.81
CA PHE A 174 -55.10 -55.36 -47.12
C PHE A 174 -53.91 -55.74 -48.02
N GLY A 175 -52.97 -56.56 -47.54
CA GLY A 175 -51.75 -56.95 -48.26
C GLY A 175 -51.75 -58.35 -48.86
N LYS A 176 -52.92 -58.99 -49.00
CA LYS A 176 -53.05 -60.33 -49.59
C LYS A 176 -53.76 -60.24 -50.94
N GLU A 177 -52.97 -60.18 -52.01
CA GLU A 177 -53.32 -60.87 -53.26
C GLU A 177 -52.97 -62.36 -53.11
#